data_AF-A0A199VYR7-F1
#
_entry.id   AF-A0A199VYR7-F1
#
_cell.length_a   1.000
_cell.length_b   1.000
_cell.length_c   1.000
_cell.angle_alpha   90.00
_cell.angle_beta   90.00
_cell.angle_gamma   90.00
#
_symmetry.space_group_name_H-M   'P 1'
#
loop_
_entity.id
_entity.type
_entity.pdbx_description
1 polymer ?
#
loop_
_entity_poly.entity_id
_entity_poly.type
_entity_poly.pdbx_seq_one_letter_code
_entity_poly.pdbx_strand_id
1 'polypeptide(L)'
;MAEALGSSSAEMDLDRPNLEEYLPTDSIQDSPKNLHLRDLLDISPTLTEAAGAIVDDSFTRCFKSNPPEPWNWNIYLFPLWCLGVVVRYGILFPLRVAVLAIGWIVFFSAFFPVHFLLKGYPKWRRKLERKLVEMMCSVFVASWTGVVKYHGPRPSTRPHQVFVANHTSMIDFIILEQMTAFAVIMQKHPGWVGFIQKTILESVGCIWFNRTESKDRGVVGR
;
A
#
# COMPACT_ATOMS: atom_id res chain seq x y z
N MET A 1 -21.88 -49.10 43.52
CA MET A 1 -23.00 -49.53 42.66
C MET A 1 -23.04 -48.52 41.52
N ALA A 2 -22.18 -48.72 40.52
CA ALA A 2 -22.52 -49.32 39.21
C ALA A 2 -23.37 -48.34 38.38
N GLU A 3 -22.74 -47.63 37.42
CA GLU A 3 -22.92 -47.78 35.95
C GLU A 3 -24.16 -47.00 35.43
N ALA A 4 -24.21 -46.35 34.26
CA ALA A 4 -23.47 -46.53 33.01
C ALA A 4 -23.48 -45.25 32.14
N LEU A 5 -22.60 -45.28 31.15
CA LEU A 5 -22.45 -44.41 29.98
C LEU A 5 -23.74 -44.17 29.18
N GLY A 6 -23.83 -42.98 28.55
CA GLY A 6 -24.80 -42.67 27.50
C GLY A 6 -24.33 -41.52 26.59
N SER A 7 -23.61 -41.88 25.51
CA SER A 7 -23.56 -41.26 24.16
C SER A 7 -23.98 -39.78 24.02
N SER A 8 -23.14 -38.79 23.69
CA SER A 8 -22.34 -38.59 22.46
C SER A 8 -23.08 -38.94 21.16
N SER A 9 -24.17 -38.23 20.81
CA SER A 9 -24.78 -38.28 19.46
C SER A 9 -25.60 -37.03 19.05
N ALA A 10 -25.57 -35.90 19.76
CA ALA A 10 -26.57 -34.83 19.53
C ALA A 10 -26.06 -33.53 18.85
N GLU A 11 -24.76 -33.37 18.58
CA GLU A 11 -24.24 -32.09 18.05
C GLU A 11 -23.50 -32.20 16.70
N MET A 12 -23.67 -33.31 15.97
CA MET A 12 -22.89 -33.58 14.76
C MET A 12 -23.74 -33.85 13.52
N ASP A 13 -24.86 -33.12 13.36
CA ASP A 13 -25.70 -33.27 12.16
C ASP A 13 -26.33 -31.97 11.62
N LEU A 14 -25.80 -30.80 12.03
CA LEU A 14 -26.29 -29.48 11.59
C LEU A 14 -25.50 -28.84 10.45
N ASP A 15 -24.47 -29.51 9.94
CA ASP A 15 -23.50 -28.90 9.02
C ASP A 15 -23.24 -29.77 7.77
N ARG A 16 -24.30 -30.41 7.26
CA ARG A 16 -24.25 -31.03 5.93
C ARG A 16 -24.68 -29.97 4.92
N PRO A 17 -23.77 -29.43 4.07
CA PRO A 17 -24.19 -28.49 3.04
C PRO A 17 -25.15 -29.23 2.12
N ASN A 18 -26.38 -28.72 2.03
CA ASN A 18 -27.44 -29.29 1.21
C ASN A 18 -27.07 -29.01 -0.25
N LEU A 19 -26.31 -29.93 -0.85
CA LEU A 19 -25.77 -29.80 -2.21
C LEU A 19 -26.88 -29.67 -3.26
N GLU A 20 -28.10 -30.09 -2.91
CA GLU A 20 -29.31 -30.00 -3.73
C GLU A 20 -29.87 -28.56 -3.82
N GLU A 21 -29.49 -27.65 -2.92
CA GLU A 21 -29.90 -26.24 -2.97
C GLU A 21 -29.01 -25.40 -3.90
N TYR A 22 -27.80 -25.88 -4.22
CA TYR A 22 -26.83 -25.21 -5.10
C TYR A 22 -26.90 -25.66 -6.57
N LEU A 23 -27.66 -26.72 -6.88
CA LEU A 23 -27.85 -27.19 -8.25
C LEU A 23 -29.32 -27.00 -8.62
N PRO A 24 -29.68 -25.97 -9.41
CA PRO A 24 -31.04 -25.86 -9.91
C PRO A 24 -31.30 -27.03 -10.87
N THR A 25 -32.06 -28.02 -10.41
CA THR A 25 -32.48 -29.22 -11.15
C THR A 25 -33.29 -28.87 -12.42
N ASP A 26 -33.77 -27.63 -12.53
CA ASP A 26 -34.49 -27.12 -13.70
C ASP A 26 -33.58 -26.73 -14.88
N SER A 27 -32.25 -26.78 -14.74
CA SER A 27 -31.33 -26.35 -15.81
C SER A 27 -31.03 -27.39 -16.89
N ILE A 28 -31.52 -28.63 -16.77
CA ILE A 28 -31.22 -29.71 -17.72
C ILE A 28 -32.26 -29.85 -18.84
N GLN A 29 -33.31 -29.02 -18.86
CA GLN A 29 -34.41 -29.22 -19.79
C GLN A 29 -34.76 -27.97 -20.60
N ASP A 30 -33.79 -27.37 -21.29
CA ASP A 30 -34.07 -26.65 -22.53
C ASP A 30 -32.84 -26.57 -23.45
N SER A 31 -32.99 -27.08 -24.67
CA SER A 31 -31.98 -26.99 -25.72
C SER A 31 -32.14 -25.64 -26.42
N PRO A 32 -31.16 -24.71 -26.37
CA PRO A 32 -31.39 -23.37 -26.88
C PRO A 32 -31.24 -23.32 -28.40
N LYS A 33 -32.31 -22.94 -29.08
CA LYS A 33 -32.27 -22.49 -30.47
C LYS A 33 -31.60 -21.11 -30.50
N ASN A 34 -30.45 -21.02 -31.19
CA ASN A 34 -29.69 -19.80 -31.52
C ASN A 34 -29.15 -19.00 -30.33
N LEU A 35 -28.04 -19.47 -29.73
CA LEU A 35 -27.22 -18.71 -28.80
C LEU A 35 -26.58 -17.51 -29.51
N HIS A 36 -27.03 -16.29 -29.20
CA HIS A 36 -26.42 -15.07 -29.70
C HIS A 36 -25.18 -14.75 -28.86
N LEU A 37 -24.09 -14.28 -29.48
CA LEU A 37 -22.81 -13.98 -28.82
C LEU A 37 -22.96 -12.97 -27.66
N ARG A 38 -24.04 -12.17 -27.69
CA ARG A 38 -24.41 -11.25 -26.62
C ARG A 38 -24.87 -11.94 -25.34
N ASP A 39 -25.56 -13.08 -25.44
CA ASP A 39 -26.05 -13.83 -24.28
C ASP A 39 -24.92 -14.64 -23.64
N LEU A 40 -23.92 -15.09 -24.43
CA LEU A 40 -22.70 -15.70 -23.91
C LEU A 40 -21.74 -14.70 -23.25
N LEU A 41 -21.83 -13.42 -23.61
CA LEU A 41 -21.05 -12.33 -23.01
C LEU A 41 -21.80 -11.60 -21.90
N ASP A 42 -23.04 -12.01 -21.59
CA ASP A 42 -23.77 -11.47 -20.46
C ASP A 42 -23.27 -12.12 -19.17
N ILE A 43 -22.22 -11.52 -18.60
CA ILE A 43 -21.58 -11.95 -17.36
C ILE A 43 -22.38 -11.42 -16.15
N SER A 44 -23.43 -10.61 -16.35
CA SER A 44 -24.22 -10.04 -15.27
C SER A 44 -24.75 -11.06 -14.26
N PRO A 45 -25.31 -12.23 -14.62
CA PRO A 45 -25.75 -13.22 -13.63
C PRO A 45 -24.59 -13.75 -12.79
N THR A 46 -23.46 -14.09 -13.42
CA THR A 46 -22.27 -14.57 -12.69
C THR A 46 -21.66 -13.49 -11.80
N LEU A 47 -21.72 -12.21 -12.19
CA LEU A 47 -21.29 -11.07 -11.38
C LEU A 47 -22.20 -10.85 -10.18
N THR A 48 -23.52 -10.97 -10.37
CA THR A 48 -24.50 -10.88 -9.29
C THR A 48 -24.36 -12.03 -8.30
N GLU A 49 -24.10 -13.24 -8.77
CA GLU A 49 -23.84 -14.41 -7.93
C GLU A 49 -22.53 -14.26 -7.15
N ALA A 50 -21.43 -13.84 -7.81
CA ALA A 50 -20.17 -13.55 -7.12
C ALA A 50 -20.32 -12.41 -6.09
N ALA A 51 -21.07 -11.35 -6.41
CA ALA A 51 -21.35 -10.27 -5.47
C ALA A 51 -22.18 -10.76 -4.28
N GLY A 52 -23.18 -11.62 -4.52
CA GLY A 52 -23.94 -12.29 -3.46
C GLY A 52 -23.05 -13.12 -2.55
N ALA A 53 -22.19 -13.96 -3.13
CA ALA A 53 -21.24 -14.77 -2.38
C ALA A 53 -20.25 -13.94 -1.54
N ILE A 54 -19.82 -12.77 -2.03
CA ILE A 54 -18.98 -11.82 -1.25
C ILE A 54 -19.78 -11.18 -0.10
N VAL A 55 -21.05 -10.83 -0.32
CA VAL A 55 -21.91 -10.22 0.70
C VAL A 55 -22.29 -11.21 1.80
N ASP A 56 -22.52 -12.47 1.41
CA ASP A 56 -22.84 -13.58 2.32
C ASP A 56 -21.60 -14.24 2.93
N ASP A 57 -20.40 -13.82 2.53
CA ASP A 57 -19.16 -14.28 3.13
C ASP A 57 -19.11 -13.96 4.63
N SER A 58 -19.02 -15.04 5.42
CA SER A 58 -18.93 -14.96 6.88
C SER A 58 -17.61 -14.32 7.34
N PHE A 59 -16.55 -14.41 6.52
CA PHE A 59 -15.26 -13.80 6.84
C PHE A 59 -15.33 -12.28 6.74
N THR A 60 -15.95 -11.72 5.69
CA THR A 60 -16.12 -10.27 5.53
C THR A 60 -16.95 -9.64 6.64
N ARG A 61 -17.94 -10.37 7.18
CA ARG A 61 -18.73 -9.93 8.35
C ARG A 61 -17.87 -9.74 9.60
N CYS A 62 -16.81 -10.52 9.79
CA CYS A 62 -15.87 -10.38 10.92
C CYS A 62 -15.07 -9.06 10.88
N PHE A 63 -14.98 -8.40 9.72
CA PHE A 63 -14.27 -7.12 9.55
C PHE A 63 -15.21 -5.91 9.45
N LYS A 64 -16.51 -6.10 9.70
CA LYS A 64 -17.47 -4.99 9.66
C LYS A 64 -17.15 -4.02 10.79
N SER A 65 -16.55 -2.88 10.43
CA SER A 65 -16.26 -1.82 11.38
C SER A 65 -17.57 -1.25 11.92
N ASN A 66 -17.66 -1.11 13.24
CA ASN A 66 -18.79 -0.43 13.85
C ASN A 66 -18.86 1.01 13.33
N PRO A 67 -20.05 1.51 12.94
CA PRO A 67 -20.18 2.90 12.54
C PRO A 67 -19.70 3.77 13.72
N PRO A 68 -18.82 4.76 13.47
CA PRO A 68 -18.32 5.60 14.54
C PRO A 68 -19.48 6.39 15.14
N GLU A 69 -19.65 6.30 16.45
CA GLU A 69 -20.67 7.10 17.13
C GLU A 69 -20.31 8.59 17.02
N PRO A 70 -21.27 9.48 16.71
CA PRO A 70 -21.06 10.91 16.55
C PRO A 70 -20.80 11.60 17.90
N TRP A 71 -19.60 11.40 18.45
CA TRP A 71 -19.18 11.92 19.76
C TRP A 71 -19.10 13.45 19.85
N ASN A 72 -18.97 14.13 18.71
CA ASN A 72 -18.73 15.57 18.61
C ASN A 72 -20.02 16.42 18.50
N TRP A 73 -21.20 15.79 18.40
CA TRP A 73 -22.50 16.47 18.23
C TRP A 73 -23.16 16.92 19.54
N ASN A 74 -22.37 17.12 20.60
CA ASN A 74 -22.84 17.66 21.88
C ASN A 74 -22.56 19.17 21.94
N ILE A 75 -23.44 19.96 22.57
CA ILE A 75 -23.34 21.42 22.64
C ILE A 75 -22.03 21.91 23.27
N TYR A 76 -21.44 21.12 24.17
CA TYR A 76 -20.16 21.43 24.80
C TYR A 76 -18.94 21.06 23.93
N LEU A 77 -19.03 19.98 23.16
CA LEU A 77 -17.90 19.45 22.37
C LEU A 77 -17.89 20.00 20.94
N PHE A 78 -19.03 20.41 20.40
CA PHE A 78 -19.18 20.90 19.04
C PHE A 78 -18.38 22.19 18.78
N PRO A 79 -18.37 23.21 19.66
CA PRO A 79 -17.53 24.40 19.48
C PRO A 79 -16.03 24.07 19.51
N LEU A 80 -15.61 23.18 20.41
CA LEU A 80 -14.21 22.73 20.51
C LEU A 80 -13.79 21.93 19.27
N TRP A 81 -14.70 21.09 18.75
CA TRP A 81 -14.49 20.37 17.50
C TRP A 81 -14.37 21.33 16.30
N CYS A 82 -15.25 22.32 16.19
CA CYS A 82 -15.18 23.34 15.14
C CYS A 82 -13.85 24.11 15.19
N LEU A 83 -13.41 24.52 16.38
CA LEU A 83 -12.10 25.14 16.57
C LEU A 83 -10.97 24.21 16.11
N GLY A 84 -11.03 22.92 16.47
CA GLY A 84 -10.07 21.92 16.02
C GLY A 84 -10.02 21.76 14.50
N VAL A 85 -11.17 21.81 13.82
CA VAL A 85 -11.28 21.80 12.35
C VAL A 85 -10.61 23.05 11.76
N VAL A 86 -10.90 24.23 12.30
CA VAL A 86 -10.29 25.49 11.84
C VAL A 86 -8.77 25.48 12.02
N VAL A 87 -8.28 25.05 13.18
CA VAL A 87 -6.83 24.96 13.42
C VAL A 87 -6.18 23.93 12.49
N ARG A 88 -6.81 22.77 12.30
CA ARG A 88 -6.27 21.69 11.47
C ARG A 88 -6.19 22.08 9.99
N TYR A 89 -7.26 22.60 9.42
CA TYR A 89 -7.35 22.86 7.99
C TYR A 89 -6.98 24.30 7.61
N GLY A 90 -7.13 25.26 8.53
CA GLY A 90 -6.78 26.66 8.31
C GLY A 90 -5.33 27.01 8.63
N ILE A 91 -4.69 26.30 9.57
CA ILE A 91 -3.32 26.63 10.01
C ILE A 91 -2.36 25.46 9.77
N LEU A 92 -2.63 24.29 10.34
CA LEU A 92 -1.70 23.16 10.29
C LEU A 92 -1.53 22.62 8.87
N PHE A 93 -2.63 22.44 8.13
CA PHE A 93 -2.56 21.90 6.77
C PHE A 93 -1.82 22.84 5.79
N PRO A 94 -2.11 24.16 5.71
CA PRO A 94 -1.35 25.07 4.87
C PRO A 94 0.13 25.14 5.24
N LEU A 95 0.46 25.12 6.54
CA LEU A 95 1.85 25.07 7.00
C LEU A 95 2.57 23.82 6.49
N ARG A 96 1.94 22.65 6.57
CA ARG A 96 2.49 21.39 6.04
C ARG A 96 2.75 21.44 4.54
N VAL A 97 1.81 22.00 3.78
CA VAL A 97 1.96 22.21 2.33
C VAL A 97 3.10 23.19 2.04
N ALA A 98 3.22 24.28 2.80
CA ALA A 98 4.30 25.25 2.64
C ALA A 98 5.68 24.64 2.90
N VAL A 99 5.84 23.86 3.97
CA VAL A 99 7.09 23.13 4.27
C VAL A 99 7.46 22.20 3.12
N LEU A 100 6.49 21.44 2.61
CA LEU A 100 6.72 20.53 1.49
C LEU A 100 7.11 21.30 0.20
N ALA A 101 6.43 22.40 -0.10
CA ALA A 101 6.72 23.22 -1.27
C ALA A 101 8.12 23.85 -1.21
N ILE A 102 8.49 24.43 -0.06
CA ILE A 102 9.83 24.99 0.17
C ILE A 102 10.89 23.89 0.03
N GLY A 103 10.66 22.72 0.61
CA GLY A 103 11.59 21.60 0.51
C GLY A 103 11.78 21.10 -0.93
N TRP A 104 10.73 21.08 -1.75
CA TRP A 104 10.85 20.81 -3.19
C TRP A 104 11.67 21.85 -3.93
N ILE A 105 11.47 23.14 -3.64
CA ILE A 105 12.24 24.23 -4.26
C ILE A 105 13.73 24.08 -3.90
N VAL A 106 14.04 23.90 -2.62
CA VAL A 106 15.42 23.71 -2.14
C VAL A 106 16.03 22.47 -2.78
N PHE A 107 15.30 21.36 -2.79
CA PHE A 107 15.79 20.11 -3.38
C PHE A 107 16.13 20.27 -4.87
N PHE A 108 15.22 20.77 -5.70
CA PHE A 108 15.49 20.90 -7.13
C PHE A 108 16.59 21.93 -7.41
N SER A 109 16.58 23.05 -6.68
CA SER A 109 17.61 24.08 -6.80
C SER A 109 19.02 23.55 -6.51
N ALA A 110 19.16 22.58 -5.60
CA ALA A 110 20.44 21.94 -5.28
C ALA A 110 20.73 20.72 -6.17
N PHE A 111 19.72 19.90 -6.50
CA PHE A 111 19.89 18.65 -7.24
C PHE A 111 20.36 18.89 -8.68
N PHE A 112 19.76 19.85 -9.40
CA PHE A 112 20.14 20.09 -10.79
C PHE A 112 21.60 20.55 -10.95
N PRO A 113 22.11 21.55 -10.20
CA PRO A 113 23.52 21.91 -10.25
C PRO A 113 24.43 20.74 -9.91
N VAL A 114 24.11 19.94 -8.89
CA VAL A 114 24.92 18.79 -8.50
C VAL A 114 24.95 17.74 -9.61
N HIS A 115 23.81 17.46 -10.23
CA HIS A 115 23.68 16.45 -11.27
C HIS A 115 24.46 16.83 -12.54
N PHE A 116 24.38 18.10 -12.96
CA PHE A 116 25.02 18.57 -14.19
C PHE A 116 26.48 19.02 -14.00
N LEU A 117 26.80 19.77 -12.94
CA LEU A 117 28.14 20.35 -12.75
C LEU A 117 29.15 19.33 -12.23
N LEU A 118 28.76 18.40 -11.37
CA LEU A 118 29.67 17.40 -10.79
C LEU A 118 29.82 16.13 -11.65
N LYS A 119 29.51 16.21 -12.96
CA LYS A 119 29.67 15.08 -13.91
C LYS A 119 31.12 14.54 -13.94
N GLY A 120 32.12 15.40 -13.70
CA GLY A 120 33.54 15.01 -13.64
C GLY A 120 33.97 14.27 -12.37
N TYR A 121 33.17 14.29 -11.30
CA TYR A 121 33.54 13.70 -9.99
C TYR A 121 32.44 12.76 -9.48
N PRO A 122 32.34 11.52 -10.01
CA PRO A 122 31.19 10.63 -9.77
C PRO A 122 31.03 10.21 -8.31
N LYS A 123 32.13 10.06 -7.55
CA LYS A 123 32.08 9.70 -6.12
C LYS A 123 31.45 10.82 -5.27
N TRP A 124 31.85 12.06 -5.54
CA TRP A 124 31.34 13.24 -4.83
C TRP A 124 29.89 13.53 -5.20
N ARG A 125 29.57 13.47 -6.48
CA ARG A 125 28.21 13.61 -6.99
C ARG A 125 27.24 12.66 -6.29
N ARG A 126 27.53 11.35 -6.29
CA ARG A 126 26.66 10.35 -5.64
C ARG A 126 26.51 10.57 -4.13
N LYS A 127 27.58 10.99 -3.45
CA LYS A 127 27.52 11.30 -2.00
C LYS A 127 26.58 12.48 -1.73
N LEU A 128 26.64 13.50 -2.56
CA LEU A 128 25.82 14.70 -2.43
C LEU A 128 24.37 14.44 -2.84
N GLU A 129 24.14 13.72 -3.94
CA GLU A 129 22.80 13.28 -4.35
C GLU A 129 22.12 12.43 -3.27
N ARG A 130 22.83 11.48 -2.65
CA ARG A 130 22.32 10.72 -1.50
C ARG A 130 21.91 11.62 -0.34
N LYS A 131 22.72 12.61 0.00
CA LYS A 131 22.40 13.58 1.07
C LYS A 131 21.18 14.45 0.72
N LEU A 132 21.00 14.81 -0.55
CA LEU A 132 19.83 15.53 -1.02
C LEU A 132 18.56 14.66 -0.94
N VAL A 133 18.65 13.38 -1.26
CA VAL A 133 17.53 12.43 -1.12
C VAL A 133 17.17 12.21 0.35
N GLU A 134 18.15 12.03 1.24
CA GLU A 134 17.92 11.96 2.70
C GLU A 134 17.22 13.24 3.21
N MET A 135 17.69 14.41 2.77
CA MET A 135 17.09 15.71 3.12
C MET A 135 15.63 15.79 2.64
N MET A 136 15.37 15.40 1.39
CA MET A 136 14.01 15.38 0.86
C MET A 136 13.09 14.45 1.66
N CYS A 137 13.55 13.24 1.97
CA CYS A 137 12.77 12.30 2.76
C CYS A 137 12.51 12.84 4.18
N SER A 138 13.47 13.56 4.75
CA SER A 138 13.28 14.27 6.03
C SER A 138 12.23 15.38 5.94
N VAL A 139 12.22 16.15 4.84
CA VAL A 139 11.17 17.16 4.56
C VAL A 139 9.81 16.51 4.46
N PHE A 140 9.68 15.37 3.78
CA PHE A 140 8.42 14.63 3.71
C PHE A 140 7.92 14.27 5.11
N VAL A 141 8.75 13.66 5.95
CA VAL A 141 8.36 13.31 7.32
C VAL A 141 7.99 14.54 8.15
N ALA A 142 8.77 15.63 8.03
CA ALA A 142 8.46 16.90 8.68
C ALA A 142 7.11 17.49 8.21
N SER A 143 6.79 17.39 6.93
CA SER A 143 5.52 17.86 6.36
C SER A 143 4.31 17.10 6.89
N TRP A 144 4.49 15.88 7.39
CA TRP A 144 3.41 15.12 8.03
C TRP A 144 3.42 15.29 9.54
N THR A 145 4.31 16.14 10.07
CA THR A 145 4.63 16.27 11.50
C THR A 145 4.97 14.92 12.14
N GLY A 146 5.62 14.04 11.38
CA GLY A 146 6.00 12.71 11.83
C GLY A 146 7.15 12.78 12.84
N VAL A 147 6.97 12.13 14.00
CA VAL A 147 8.02 11.98 15.01
C VAL A 147 8.46 10.52 15.01
N VAL A 148 9.62 10.25 14.42
CA VAL A 148 10.14 8.88 14.27
C VAL A 148 11.22 8.61 15.31
N LYS A 149 10.99 7.61 16.15
CA LYS A 149 11.97 7.14 17.14
C LYS A 149 12.59 5.82 16.68
N TYR A 150 13.89 5.86 16.43
CA TYR A 150 14.67 4.68 16.07
C TYR A 150 15.15 3.95 17.31
N HIS A 151 15.07 2.62 17.28
CA HIS A 151 15.58 1.75 18.32
C HIS A 151 16.67 0.84 17.74
N GLY A 152 17.76 0.66 18.49
CA GLY A 152 18.91 -0.12 18.04
C GLY A 152 20.03 0.70 17.39
N PRO A 153 21.15 0.05 17.02
CA PRO A 153 22.28 0.70 16.40
C PRO A 153 21.92 1.19 15.00
N ARG A 154 22.53 2.32 14.59
CA ARG A 154 22.36 2.79 13.22
C ARG A 154 22.92 1.76 12.23
N PRO A 155 22.21 1.48 11.11
CA PRO A 155 22.69 0.61 10.06
C PRO A 155 24.07 1.01 9.57
N SER A 156 25.02 0.07 9.58
CA SER A 156 26.37 0.31 9.05
C SER A 156 26.36 0.22 7.53
N THR A 157 27.16 1.04 6.86
CA THR A 157 27.33 1.00 5.39
C THR A 157 28.44 0.02 4.97
N ARG A 158 28.43 -1.21 5.52
CA ARG A 158 29.45 -2.22 5.17
C ARG A 158 29.01 -2.96 3.89
N PRO A 159 29.97 -3.39 3.05
CA PRO A 159 29.63 -4.16 1.86
C PRO A 159 28.96 -5.50 2.24
N HIS A 160 28.11 -6.02 1.34
CA HIS A 160 27.40 -7.30 1.49
C HIS A 160 26.38 -7.39 2.62
N GLN A 161 25.71 -6.27 2.96
CA GLN A 161 24.60 -6.26 3.91
C GLN A 161 23.27 -6.06 3.19
N VAL A 162 22.25 -6.81 3.61
CA VAL A 162 20.87 -6.70 3.12
C VAL A 162 19.96 -6.37 4.29
N PHE A 163 19.18 -5.31 4.15
CA PHE A 163 18.18 -4.90 5.13
C PHE A 163 16.80 -5.33 4.65
N VAL A 164 15.99 -5.88 5.56
CA VAL A 164 14.67 -6.43 5.25
C VAL A 164 13.64 -5.68 6.07
N ALA A 165 12.59 -5.19 5.41
CA ALA A 165 11.40 -4.59 6.03
C ALA A 165 10.18 -5.44 5.71
N ASN A 166 9.22 -5.52 6.64
CA ASN A 166 8.04 -6.38 6.47
C ASN A 166 7.02 -5.80 5.47
N HIS A 167 6.98 -4.48 5.34
CA HIS A 167 6.00 -3.74 4.56
C HIS A 167 6.70 -2.97 3.44
N THR A 168 6.05 -2.89 2.29
CA THR A 168 6.62 -2.30 1.07
C THR A 168 5.70 -1.21 0.52
N SER A 169 5.70 -0.05 1.19
CA SER A 169 5.07 1.17 0.69
C SER A 169 6.10 2.28 0.43
N MET A 170 5.69 3.31 -0.33
CA MET A 170 6.50 4.51 -0.53
C MET A 170 6.73 5.27 0.79
N ILE A 171 5.83 5.14 1.76
CA ILE A 171 5.98 5.75 3.09
C ILE A 171 7.11 5.06 3.86
N ASP A 172 7.18 3.73 3.80
CA ASP A 172 8.27 2.98 4.45
C ASP A 172 9.62 3.36 3.87
N PHE A 173 9.68 3.53 2.53
CA PHE A 173 10.87 4.03 1.86
C PHE A 173 11.30 5.40 2.42
N ILE A 174 10.37 6.37 2.48
CA ILE A 174 10.66 7.71 3.01
C ILE A 174 11.13 7.65 4.46
N ILE A 175 10.50 6.82 5.30
CA ILE A 175 10.83 6.70 6.72
C ILE A 175 12.23 6.10 6.91
N LEU A 176 12.64 5.13 6.10
CA LEU A 176 13.97 4.53 6.17
C LEU A 176 15.04 5.47 5.59
N GLU A 177 14.75 6.08 4.44
CA GLU A 177 15.67 6.94 3.70
C GLU A 177 15.98 8.24 4.45
N GLN A 178 15.08 8.74 5.32
CA GLN A 178 15.39 9.90 6.17
C GLN A 178 16.54 9.62 7.16
N MET A 179 16.77 8.35 7.53
CA MET A 179 17.80 7.95 8.49
C MET A 179 19.16 7.76 7.80
N THR A 180 19.15 6.98 6.72
CA THR A 180 20.33 6.61 5.93
C THR A 180 19.88 6.31 4.51
N ALA A 181 20.64 6.73 3.51
CA ALA A 181 20.35 6.41 2.11
C ALA A 181 20.53 4.91 1.78
N PHE A 182 19.44 4.19 1.56
CA PHE A 182 19.40 2.78 1.18
C PHE A 182 19.12 2.61 -0.32
N ALA A 183 19.89 1.73 -0.96
CA ALA A 183 19.49 1.19 -2.26
C ALA A 183 18.32 0.23 -2.04
N VAL A 184 17.18 0.50 -2.68
CA VAL A 184 15.96 -0.30 -2.54
C VAL A 184 15.57 -0.99 -3.84
N ILE A 185 14.83 -2.08 -3.69
CA ILE A 185 14.20 -2.79 -4.81
C ILE A 185 12.76 -2.28 -4.92
N MET A 186 12.41 -1.70 -6.07
CA MET A 186 11.10 -1.06 -6.26
C MET A 186 10.44 -1.49 -7.57
N GLN A 187 9.10 -1.47 -7.60
CA GLN A 187 8.36 -1.62 -8.84
C GLN A 187 8.54 -0.35 -9.70
N LYS A 188 8.77 -0.53 -10.99
CA LYS A 188 8.80 0.57 -11.95
C LYS A 188 7.39 1.13 -12.11
N HIS A 189 7.20 2.39 -11.72
CA HIS A 189 5.92 3.07 -11.93
C HIS A 189 5.91 3.81 -13.28
N PRO A 190 4.77 3.82 -14.01
CA PRO A 190 4.62 4.63 -15.21
C PRO A 190 4.43 6.12 -14.87
N GLY A 191 4.53 6.98 -15.88
CA GLY A 191 4.26 8.42 -15.76
C GLY A 191 5.35 9.22 -15.03
N TRP A 192 4.93 10.30 -14.37
CA TRP A 192 5.84 11.26 -13.74
C TRP A 192 6.62 10.67 -12.56
N VAL A 193 6.01 9.76 -11.79
CA VAL A 193 6.67 9.03 -10.69
C VAL A 193 7.85 8.22 -11.23
N GLY A 194 7.68 7.54 -12.36
CA GLY A 194 8.75 6.79 -13.03
C GLY A 194 9.88 7.67 -13.53
N PHE A 195 9.59 8.90 -13.96
CA PHE A 195 10.62 9.86 -14.36
C PHE A 195 11.46 10.33 -13.17
N ILE A 196 10.81 10.66 -12.05
CA ILE A 196 11.47 11.02 -10.79
C ILE A 196 12.31 9.84 -10.28
N GLN A 197 11.77 8.62 -10.32
CA GLN A 197 12.49 7.40 -9.96
C GLN A 197 13.76 7.22 -10.79
N LYS A 198 13.68 7.35 -12.10
CA LYS A 198 14.86 7.24 -12.97
C LYS A 198 15.87 8.35 -12.76
N THR A 199 15.42 9.58 -12.50
CA THR A 199 16.33 10.73 -12.46
C THR A 199 17.00 10.91 -11.09
N ILE A 200 16.24 10.71 -10.01
CA ILE A 200 16.66 10.99 -8.64
C ILE A 200 17.15 9.72 -7.92
N LEU A 201 16.48 8.58 -8.11
CA LEU A 201 16.81 7.36 -7.36
C LEU A 201 17.90 6.51 -8.05
N GLU A 202 18.23 6.80 -9.31
CA GLU A 202 19.41 6.21 -9.98
C GLU A 202 20.70 6.49 -9.21
N SER A 203 20.86 7.68 -8.59
CA SER A 203 22.05 8.01 -7.81
C SER A 203 22.20 7.19 -6.52
N VAL A 204 21.09 6.69 -5.99
CA VAL A 204 21.04 5.85 -4.78
C VAL A 204 21.38 4.39 -5.13
N GLY A 205 21.31 4.02 -6.41
CA GLY A 205 21.59 2.67 -6.89
C GLY A 205 20.42 1.71 -6.70
N CYS A 206 19.18 2.21 -6.77
CA CYS A 206 17.98 1.38 -6.66
C CYS A 206 17.84 0.43 -7.85
N ILE A 207 17.28 -0.75 -7.59
CA ILE A 207 17.01 -1.78 -8.61
C ILE A 207 15.52 -1.77 -8.90
N TRP A 208 15.15 -1.72 -10.18
CA TRP A 208 13.77 -1.62 -10.62
C TRP A 208 13.30 -2.93 -11.23
N PHE A 209 12.13 -3.41 -10.79
CA PHE A 209 11.47 -4.57 -11.39
C PHE A 209 10.14 -4.19 -12.03
N ASN A 210 9.83 -4.86 -13.14
CA ASN A 210 8.56 -4.73 -13.82
C ASN A 210 7.72 -5.99 -13.55
N ARG A 211 6.65 -5.87 -12.75
CA ARG A 211 5.81 -7.02 -12.38
C ARG A 211 5.09 -7.66 -13.58
N THR A 212 4.90 -6.92 -14.68
CA THR A 212 4.25 -7.44 -15.89
C THR A 212 5.23 -8.14 -16.83
N GLU A 213 6.53 -8.06 -16.57
CA GLU A 213 7.57 -8.63 -17.41
C GLU A 213 7.97 -10.02 -16.91
N SER A 214 7.14 -11.01 -17.24
CA SER A 214 7.32 -12.41 -16.81
C SER A 214 8.58 -13.10 -17.36
N LYS A 215 9.27 -12.47 -18.33
CA LYS A 215 10.45 -13.01 -19.01
C LYS A 215 11.80 -12.59 -18.39
N ASP A 216 11.81 -11.81 -17.31
CA ASP A 216 13.07 -11.37 -16.67
C ASP A 216 13.98 -12.54 -16.26
N ARG A 217 13.40 -13.69 -15.88
CA ARG A 217 14.16 -14.92 -15.56
C ARG A 217 14.98 -15.46 -16.74
N GLY A 218 14.52 -15.27 -17.98
CA GLY A 218 15.22 -15.76 -19.18
C GLY A 218 16.45 -14.94 -19.56
N VAL A 219 16.53 -13.69 -19.10
CA VAL A 219 17.64 -12.76 -19.42
C VAL A 219 18.85 -13.01 -18.52
N VAL A 220 18.63 -13.51 -17.31
CA VAL A 220 19.69 -13.76 -16.31
C VAL A 220 20.29 -15.17 -16.42
N GLY A 221 19.62 -16.09 -17.13
CA GLY A 221 20.00 -17.51 -17.23
C GLY A 221 21.07 -17.84 -18.29
N ARG A 222 21.95 -16.91 -18.66
CA ARG A 222 23.07 -17.16 -19.57
C ARG A 222 24.41 -17.06 -18.86
#